data_AF-A0A9P9PK93-F1
#
_entry.id   AF-A0A9P9PK93-F1
#
_cell.length_a   1.000
_cell.length_b   1.000
_cell.length_c   1.000
_cell.angle_alpha   90.00
_cell.angle_beta   90.00
_cell.angle_gamma   90.00
#
_symmetry.space_group_name_H-M   'P 1'
#
loop_
_entity.id
_entity.type
_entity.pdbx_description
1 polymer ?
#
loop_
_entity_poly.entity_id
_entity_poly.type
_entity_poly.pdbx_seq_one_letter_code
_entity_poly.pdbx_strand_id
1 'polypeptide(L)'
;MVPLTWFITGCSSGFGEQFVHSILARGDKIIATARKLDSITHLREAGAAVLQLDITDDQESIDALIEKALKIYGSIDVLVNNAAYISVGTWEELGYEDFRAQFETNVFGTIKVTRALLPHFRQRHKGTVVFIGSLSGWIGHPGCGAYAGSKFALEGIVESLQGEVSPFGIRTLLMEPGRFRTKLLSSQNMKTVQPAIGDYSKFSKAMVAGLQEGDRKQPGDPAKFVEYVLDLVRGEGIAGGQEVPFRLPLGKDVFDDVKRKCEETLKLLEDWRDVIRGTDLVE
;
A
#
# COMPACT_ATOMS: atom_id res chain seq x y z
N MET A 1 -6.66 -6.27 26.63
CA MET A 1 -5.41 -5.73 26.04
C MET A 1 -5.44 -4.21 26.13
N VAL A 2 -4.28 -3.57 26.21
CA VAL A 2 -4.19 -2.10 26.19
C VAL A 2 -4.53 -1.62 24.77
N PRO A 3 -5.43 -0.63 24.59
CA PRO A 3 -5.74 -0.08 23.29
C PRO A 3 -4.51 0.48 22.57
N LEU A 4 -4.33 0.11 21.30
CA LEU A 4 -3.35 0.70 20.39
C LEU A 4 -3.91 1.98 19.75
N THR A 5 -3.03 2.90 19.38
CA THR A 5 -3.37 4.07 18.57
C THR A 5 -2.87 3.92 17.14
N TRP A 6 -3.79 4.00 16.19
CA TRP A 6 -3.55 3.81 14.77
C TRP A 6 -3.62 5.15 14.02
N PHE A 7 -2.70 5.37 13.09
CA PHE A 7 -2.73 6.48 12.14
C PHE A 7 -2.80 5.90 10.72
N ILE A 8 -3.83 6.25 9.95
CA ILE A 8 -4.09 5.63 8.65
C ILE A 8 -4.25 6.69 7.56
N THR A 9 -3.52 6.51 6.47
CA THR A 9 -3.64 7.36 5.27
C THR A 9 -4.73 6.85 4.33
N GLY A 10 -5.54 7.76 3.77
CA GLY A 10 -6.52 7.42 2.71
C GLY A 10 -7.76 6.67 3.18
N CYS A 11 -8.47 7.18 4.19
CA CYS A 11 -9.62 6.55 4.83
C CYS A 11 -10.98 6.84 4.17
N SER A 12 -11.03 7.58 3.05
CA SER A 12 -12.29 7.97 2.40
C SER A 12 -13.02 6.82 1.70
N SER A 13 -12.37 5.67 1.51
CA SER A 13 -12.97 4.48 0.91
C SER A 13 -12.11 3.22 1.09
N GLY A 14 -12.65 2.07 0.65
CA GLY A 14 -11.86 0.84 0.45
C GLY A 14 -11.31 0.28 1.76
N PHE A 15 -10.06 -0.16 1.76
CA PHE A 15 -9.43 -0.68 2.97
C PHE A 15 -9.34 0.37 4.08
N GLY A 16 -9.01 1.62 3.76
CA GLY A 16 -8.86 2.68 4.77
C GLY A 16 -10.15 2.91 5.58
N GLU A 17 -11.30 2.95 4.92
CA GLU A 17 -12.62 3.04 5.58
C GLU A 17 -12.90 1.78 6.43
N GLN A 18 -12.62 0.59 5.88
CA GLN A 18 -12.81 -0.68 6.58
C GLN A 18 -11.91 -0.82 7.83
N PHE A 19 -10.67 -0.33 7.75
CA PHE A 19 -9.76 -0.26 8.90
C PHE A 19 -10.38 0.53 10.04
N VAL A 20 -11.00 1.68 9.75
CA VAL A 20 -11.58 2.54 10.78
C VAL A 20 -12.63 1.80 11.59
N HIS A 21 -13.59 1.17 10.91
CA HIS A 21 -14.66 0.43 11.59
C HIS A 21 -14.11 -0.75 12.39
N SER A 22 -13.15 -1.49 11.84
CA SER A 22 -12.59 -2.69 12.45
C SER A 22 -11.72 -2.36 13.68
N ILE A 23 -10.92 -1.30 13.60
CA ILE A 23 -10.07 -0.82 14.71
C ILE A 23 -10.94 -0.31 15.87
N LEU A 24 -11.98 0.49 15.57
CA LEU A 24 -12.92 0.96 16.59
C LEU A 24 -13.67 -0.21 17.25
N ALA A 25 -14.07 -1.22 16.47
CA ALA A 25 -14.73 -2.42 17.00
C ALA A 25 -13.82 -3.23 17.94
N ARG A 26 -12.49 -3.20 17.75
CA ARG A 26 -11.51 -3.82 18.66
C ARG A 26 -11.17 -2.97 19.89
N GLY A 27 -11.81 -1.81 20.05
CA GLY A 27 -11.60 -0.88 21.16
C GLY A 27 -10.29 -0.08 21.06
N ASP A 28 -9.64 -0.09 19.89
CA ASP A 28 -8.45 0.70 19.61
C ASP A 28 -8.82 2.14 19.22
N LYS A 29 -7.84 3.03 19.31
CA LYS A 29 -7.97 4.43 18.91
C LYS A 29 -7.48 4.61 17.49
N ILE A 30 -8.13 5.47 16.72
CA ILE A 30 -7.73 5.73 15.34
C ILE A 30 -7.77 7.22 14.99
N ILE A 31 -6.73 7.64 14.27
CA ILE A 31 -6.63 8.90 13.55
C ILE A 31 -6.74 8.57 12.05
N ALA A 32 -7.93 8.80 11.50
CA ALA A 32 -8.26 8.54 10.11
C ALA A 32 -7.99 9.79 9.27
N THR A 33 -7.35 9.64 8.11
CA THR A 33 -6.99 10.79 7.28
C THR A 33 -7.45 10.66 5.83
N ALA A 34 -7.77 11.79 5.22
CA ALA A 34 -8.12 11.88 3.80
C ALA A 34 -7.79 13.27 3.25
N ARG A 35 -7.63 13.39 1.92
CA ARG A 35 -7.36 14.67 1.24
C ARG A 35 -8.45 15.71 1.46
N LYS A 36 -9.71 15.26 1.57
CA LYS A 36 -10.87 16.11 1.81
C LYS A 36 -11.55 15.69 3.11
N LEU A 37 -11.63 16.58 4.09
CA LEU A 37 -12.21 16.27 5.39
C LEU A 37 -13.68 15.83 5.29
N ASP A 38 -14.45 16.46 4.39
CA ASP A 38 -15.86 16.16 4.15
C ASP A 38 -16.10 14.73 3.66
N SER A 39 -15.08 14.08 3.10
CA SER A 39 -15.18 12.68 2.64
C SER A 39 -15.10 11.64 3.77
N ILE A 40 -14.80 12.07 5.00
CA ILE A 40 -14.62 11.20 6.17
C ILE A 40 -15.33 11.74 7.43
N THR A 41 -16.30 12.65 7.28
CA THR A 41 -17.08 13.16 8.41
C THR A 41 -17.87 12.07 9.13
N HIS A 42 -18.42 11.11 8.38
CA HIS A 42 -19.10 9.93 8.93
C HIS A 42 -18.19 9.06 9.80
N LEU A 43 -16.87 9.05 9.54
CA LEU A 43 -15.91 8.33 10.37
C LEU A 43 -15.71 8.99 11.74
N ARG A 44 -15.84 10.32 11.80
CA ARG A 44 -15.85 11.05 13.08
C ARG A 44 -17.07 10.66 13.92
N GLU A 45 -18.24 10.56 13.28
CA GLU A 45 -19.48 10.12 13.93
C GLU A 45 -19.38 8.68 14.46
N ALA A 46 -18.62 7.82 13.77
CA ALA A 46 -18.32 6.46 14.23
C ALA A 46 -17.35 6.40 15.43
N GLY A 47 -16.67 7.51 15.78
CA GLY A 47 -15.76 7.60 16.93
C GLY A 47 -14.28 7.78 16.60
N ALA A 48 -13.91 7.93 15.33
CA ALA A 48 -12.53 8.22 14.94
C ALA A 48 -12.15 9.70 15.16
N ALA A 49 -10.90 9.96 15.50
CA ALA A 49 -10.31 11.27 15.20
C ALA A 49 -10.06 11.37 13.70
N VAL A 50 -10.35 12.52 13.10
CA VAL A 50 -10.15 12.73 11.66
C VAL A 50 -9.26 13.93 11.38
N LEU A 51 -8.33 13.79 10.43
CA LEU A 51 -7.46 14.87 9.96
C LEU A 51 -7.48 14.95 8.44
N GLN A 52 -7.43 16.17 7.91
CA GLN A 52 -7.17 16.37 6.49
C GLN A 52 -5.68 16.17 6.22
N LEU A 53 -5.34 15.32 5.26
CA LEU A 53 -3.98 15.05 4.84
C LEU A 53 -3.94 14.79 3.34
N ASP A 54 -3.19 15.60 2.60
CA ASP A 54 -2.67 15.21 1.31
C ASP A 54 -1.23 14.74 1.47
N ILE A 55 -0.99 13.45 1.18
CA ILE A 55 0.35 12.88 1.34
C ILE A 55 1.33 13.44 0.31
N THR A 56 0.86 14.16 -0.71
CA THR A 56 1.73 14.84 -1.69
C THR A 56 2.21 16.21 -1.23
N ASP A 57 1.74 16.73 -0.09
CA ASP A 57 2.22 18.00 0.47
C ASP A 57 3.72 17.93 0.82
N ASP A 58 4.38 19.09 0.98
CA ASP A 58 5.79 19.16 1.35
C ASP A 58 6.08 18.53 2.72
N GLN A 59 7.35 18.15 2.96
CA GLN A 59 7.74 17.44 4.18
C GLN A 59 7.43 18.24 5.45
N GLU A 60 7.58 19.58 5.44
CA GLU A 60 7.32 20.43 6.60
C GLU A 60 5.83 20.39 7.01
N SER A 61 4.94 20.44 6.02
CA SER A 61 3.49 20.31 6.22
C SER A 61 3.11 18.94 6.80
N ILE A 62 3.74 17.87 6.29
CA ILE A 62 3.53 16.51 6.80
C ILE A 62 4.05 16.40 8.25
N ASP A 63 5.23 16.92 8.55
CA ASP A 63 5.82 16.90 9.89
C ASP A 63 4.91 17.62 10.91
N ALA A 64 4.44 18.83 10.59
CA ALA A 64 3.53 19.59 11.43
C ALA A 64 2.21 18.86 11.68
N LEU A 65 1.67 18.17 10.66
CA LEU A 65 0.46 17.36 10.80
C LEU A 65 0.69 16.14 11.71
N ILE A 66 1.83 15.47 11.60
CA ILE A 66 2.17 14.34 12.47
C ILE A 66 2.34 14.79 13.92
N GLU A 67 2.96 15.94 14.18
CA GLU A 67 3.03 16.52 15.53
C GLU A 67 1.64 16.77 16.13
N LYS A 68 0.71 17.29 15.30
CA LYS A 68 -0.69 17.46 15.71
C LYS A 68 -1.36 16.12 16.00
N ALA A 69 -1.14 15.11 15.15
CA ALA A 69 -1.71 13.78 15.31
C ALA A 69 -1.26 13.11 16.62
N LEU A 70 0.03 13.20 16.95
CA LEU A 70 0.60 12.67 18.19
C LEU A 70 -0.05 13.25 19.46
N LYS A 71 -0.48 14.52 19.43
CA LYS A 71 -1.14 15.19 20.55
C LYS A 71 -2.58 14.72 20.80
N ILE A 72 -3.24 14.09 19.83
CA ILE A 72 -4.66 13.69 19.96
C ILE A 72 -4.84 12.62 21.03
N TYR A 73 -4.01 11.57 20.98
CA TYR A 73 -4.08 10.44 21.92
C TYR A 73 -2.78 10.26 22.73
N GLY A 74 -1.81 11.16 22.57
CA GLY A 74 -0.53 11.20 23.27
C GLY A 74 0.56 10.32 22.65
N SER A 75 0.20 9.38 21.77
CA SER A 75 1.15 8.58 21.00
C SER A 75 0.48 7.91 19.80
N ILE A 76 1.29 7.39 18.87
CA ILE A 76 0.85 6.49 17.81
C ILE A 76 1.64 5.19 17.98
N ASP A 77 0.97 4.05 17.85
CA ASP A 77 1.59 2.72 17.92
C ASP A 77 1.73 2.10 16.54
N VAL A 78 0.81 2.42 15.63
CA VAL A 78 0.72 1.81 14.30
C VAL A 78 0.48 2.87 13.23
N LEU A 79 1.31 2.88 12.20
CA LEU A 79 1.10 3.62 10.96
C LEU A 79 0.63 2.65 9.87
N VAL A 80 -0.46 2.98 9.16
CA VAL A 80 -0.88 2.25 7.95
C VAL A 80 -0.80 3.20 6.76
N ASN A 81 0.20 2.99 5.91
CA ASN A 81 0.35 3.66 4.63
C ASN A 81 -0.57 2.97 3.59
N ASN A 82 -1.80 3.47 3.50
CA ASN A 82 -2.85 2.93 2.63
C ASN A 82 -3.22 3.86 1.46
N ALA A 83 -3.01 5.16 1.58
CA ALA A 83 -3.34 6.11 0.51
C ALA A 83 -2.58 5.77 -0.79
N ALA A 84 -3.34 5.51 -1.85
CA ALA A 84 -2.83 5.20 -3.18
C ALA A 84 -3.92 5.44 -4.23
N TYR A 85 -3.53 5.57 -5.48
CA TYR A 85 -4.45 5.55 -6.62
C TYR A 85 -3.79 4.82 -7.81
N ILE A 86 -4.56 4.59 -8.88
CA ILE A 86 -4.07 3.93 -10.10
C ILE A 86 -4.27 4.81 -11.34
N SER A 87 -3.20 5.02 -12.09
CA SER A 87 -3.20 5.54 -13.46
C SER A 87 -3.21 4.38 -14.45
N VAL A 88 -4.07 4.45 -15.46
CA VAL A 88 -4.31 3.40 -16.46
C VAL A 88 -4.18 4.00 -17.86
N GLY A 89 -3.33 3.37 -18.68
CA GLY A 89 -3.04 3.75 -20.07
C GLY A 89 -1.82 2.99 -20.59
N THR A 90 -1.68 2.85 -21.90
CA THR A 90 -0.45 2.28 -22.48
C THR A 90 0.74 3.20 -22.23
N TRP A 91 1.95 2.70 -22.43
CA TRP A 91 3.17 3.50 -22.24
C TRP A 91 3.23 4.73 -23.13
N GLU A 92 2.79 4.63 -24.39
CA GLU A 92 2.77 5.77 -25.31
C GLU A 92 1.58 6.71 -25.10
N GLU A 93 0.52 6.25 -24.42
CA GLU A 93 -0.65 7.08 -24.11
C GLU A 93 -0.52 7.79 -22.75
N LEU A 94 0.20 7.20 -21.79
CA LEU A 94 0.49 7.84 -20.51
C LEU A 94 1.49 8.98 -20.70
N GLY A 95 1.13 10.18 -20.25
CA GLY A 95 2.06 11.30 -20.21
C GLY A 95 3.10 11.12 -19.11
N TYR A 96 4.24 11.80 -19.24
CA TYR A 96 5.27 11.84 -18.20
C TYR A 96 4.71 12.25 -16.82
N GLU A 97 3.79 13.22 -16.81
CA GLU A 97 3.15 13.70 -15.57
C GLU A 97 2.24 12.65 -14.92
N ASP A 98 1.68 11.69 -15.68
CA ASP A 98 0.91 10.59 -15.11
C ASP A 98 1.82 9.63 -14.31
N PHE A 99 3.02 9.35 -14.82
CA PHE A 99 4.04 8.59 -14.09
C PHE A 99 4.52 9.35 -12.86
N ARG A 100 4.85 10.63 -13.01
CA ARG A 100 5.30 11.47 -11.89
C ARG A 100 4.26 11.52 -10.77
N ALA A 101 3.00 11.83 -11.10
CA ALA A 101 1.93 11.92 -10.11
C ALA A 101 1.66 10.57 -9.41
N GLN A 102 1.77 9.47 -10.17
CA GLN A 102 1.61 8.12 -9.64
C GLN A 102 2.67 7.79 -8.58
N PHE A 103 3.93 8.15 -8.84
CA PHE A 103 5.03 8.00 -7.88
C PHE A 103 4.93 8.99 -6.73
N GLU A 104 4.53 10.24 -6.99
CA GLU A 104 4.35 11.26 -5.96
C GLU A 104 3.38 10.80 -4.88
N THR A 105 2.27 10.20 -5.26
CA THR A 105 1.32 9.66 -4.26
C THR A 105 1.80 8.33 -3.68
N ASN A 106 2.02 7.30 -4.52
CA ASN A 106 2.20 5.94 -4.01
C ASN A 106 3.57 5.70 -3.35
N VAL A 107 4.59 6.48 -3.71
CA VAL A 107 5.97 6.31 -3.24
C VAL A 107 6.40 7.49 -2.37
N PHE A 108 6.50 8.69 -2.94
CA PHE A 108 7.08 9.82 -2.21
C PHE A 108 6.20 10.28 -1.06
N GLY A 109 4.87 10.31 -1.22
CA GLY A 109 3.95 10.61 -0.14
C GLY A 109 4.00 9.59 1.00
N THR A 110 4.06 8.31 0.66
CA THR A 110 4.28 7.22 1.62
C THR A 110 5.60 7.40 2.40
N ILE A 111 6.67 7.78 1.71
CA ILE A 111 7.97 8.07 2.32
C ILE A 111 7.88 9.26 3.26
N LYS A 112 7.28 10.38 2.85
CA LYS A 112 7.15 11.59 3.66
C LYS A 112 6.43 11.33 4.99
N VAL A 113 5.29 10.63 4.93
CA VAL A 113 4.51 10.27 6.13
C VAL A 113 5.27 9.31 7.03
N THR A 114 5.93 8.30 6.45
CA THR A 114 6.73 7.34 7.22
C THR A 114 7.88 8.04 7.93
N ARG A 115 8.65 8.87 7.21
CA ARG A 115 9.78 9.64 7.74
C ARG A 115 9.37 10.55 8.90
N ALA A 116 8.22 11.22 8.78
CA ALA A 116 7.70 12.10 9.82
C ALA A 116 7.41 11.36 11.14
N LEU A 117 7.03 10.08 11.08
CA LEU A 117 6.65 9.29 12.25
C LEU A 117 7.79 8.43 12.83
N LEU A 118 8.79 8.07 12.02
CA LEU A 118 9.92 7.22 12.45
C LEU A 118 10.66 7.72 13.70
N PRO A 119 10.93 9.03 13.88
CA PRO A 119 11.57 9.52 15.12
C PRO A 119 10.78 9.17 16.38
N HIS A 120 9.45 9.24 16.34
CA HIS A 120 8.57 8.87 17.44
C HIS A 120 8.70 7.38 17.79
N PHE A 121 8.65 6.51 16.78
CA PHE A 121 8.80 5.06 16.99
C PHE A 121 10.19 4.69 17.50
N ARG A 122 11.24 5.32 16.96
CA ARG A 122 12.63 5.08 17.35
C ARG A 122 12.88 5.47 18.79
N GLN A 123 12.43 6.65 19.23
CA GLN A 123 12.60 7.11 20.62
C GLN A 123 11.90 6.18 21.64
N ARG A 124 10.78 5.58 21.24
CA ARG A 124 10.02 4.63 22.07
C ARG A 124 10.54 3.19 21.99
N HIS A 125 11.47 2.90 21.09
CA HIS A 125 11.89 1.54 20.72
C HIS A 125 10.71 0.62 20.40
N LYS A 126 9.62 1.17 19.85
CA LYS A 126 8.36 0.48 19.62
C LYS A 126 7.50 1.22 18.61
N GLY A 127 7.08 0.50 17.58
CA GLY A 127 6.09 0.94 16.60
C GLY A 127 5.87 -0.15 15.56
N THR A 128 4.77 -0.07 14.82
CA THR A 128 4.55 -0.92 13.64
C THR A 128 4.20 -0.05 12.44
N VAL A 129 4.93 -0.19 11.34
CA VAL A 129 4.62 0.46 10.06
C VAL A 129 4.06 -0.60 9.12
N VAL A 130 2.83 -0.39 8.66
CA VAL A 130 2.17 -1.25 7.68
C VAL A 130 2.13 -0.52 6.35
N PHE A 131 2.60 -1.18 5.29
CA PHE A 131 2.54 -0.69 3.92
C PHE A 131 1.55 -1.53 3.12
N ILE A 132 0.59 -0.87 2.47
CA ILE A 132 -0.30 -1.55 1.53
C ILE A 132 0.38 -1.58 0.15
N GLY A 133 1.06 -2.69 -0.12
CA GLY A 133 1.66 -3.05 -1.40
C GLY A 133 0.60 -3.46 -2.43
N SER A 134 0.95 -4.40 -3.31
CA SER A 134 0.05 -4.96 -4.31
C SER A 134 0.68 -6.18 -4.97
N LEU A 135 -0.13 -7.09 -5.52
CA LEU A 135 0.34 -8.02 -6.55
C LEU A 135 1.15 -7.33 -7.67
N SER A 136 0.83 -6.08 -8.00
CA SER A 136 1.57 -5.30 -9.00
C SER A 136 2.98 -4.86 -8.57
N GLY A 137 3.42 -5.18 -7.35
CA GLY A 137 4.83 -5.08 -6.95
C GLY A 137 5.65 -6.34 -7.28
N TRP A 138 4.99 -7.43 -7.66
CA TRP A 138 5.63 -8.66 -8.14
C TRP A 138 5.62 -8.80 -9.66
N ILE A 139 4.55 -8.31 -10.31
CA ILE A 139 4.34 -8.47 -11.74
C ILE A 139 3.81 -7.18 -12.38
N GLY A 140 4.32 -6.86 -13.57
CA GLY A 140 3.79 -5.78 -14.40
C GLY A 140 2.54 -6.23 -15.14
N HIS A 141 1.53 -5.36 -15.18
CA HIS A 141 0.33 -5.56 -15.99
C HIS A 141 0.30 -4.57 -17.16
N PRO A 142 0.04 -5.03 -18.40
CA PRO A 142 -0.14 -4.14 -19.54
C PRO A 142 -1.13 -3.02 -19.24
N GLY A 143 -0.71 -1.79 -19.53
CA GLY A 143 -1.49 -0.58 -19.32
C GLY A 143 -1.62 -0.09 -17.87
N CYS A 144 -0.90 -0.71 -16.93
CA CYS A 144 -0.75 -0.26 -15.54
C CYS A 144 0.71 0.08 -15.22
N GLY A 145 1.51 0.47 -16.22
CA GLY A 145 2.97 0.63 -16.09
C GLY A 145 3.38 1.59 -14.98
N ALA A 146 2.74 2.77 -14.90
CA ALA A 146 2.99 3.74 -13.84
C ALA A 146 2.68 3.15 -12.44
N TYR A 147 1.52 2.50 -12.30
CA TYR A 147 1.09 1.92 -11.02
C TYR A 147 1.98 0.77 -10.57
N ALA A 148 2.24 -0.20 -11.45
CA ALA A 148 3.13 -1.31 -11.18
C ALA A 148 4.53 -0.79 -10.82
N GLY A 149 5.11 0.11 -11.63
CA GLY A 149 6.39 0.74 -11.34
C GLY A 149 6.44 1.37 -9.94
N SER A 150 5.38 2.09 -9.55
CA SER A 150 5.29 2.68 -8.20
C SER A 150 5.24 1.63 -7.08
N LYS A 151 4.58 0.48 -7.30
CA LYS A 151 4.47 -0.59 -6.31
C LYS A 151 5.77 -1.38 -6.20
N PHE A 152 6.44 -1.71 -7.30
CA PHE A 152 7.79 -2.27 -7.29
C PHE A 152 8.78 -1.37 -6.54
N ALA A 153 8.76 -0.07 -6.85
CA ALA A 153 9.64 0.90 -6.19
C ALA A 153 9.37 0.97 -4.68
N LEU A 154 8.09 0.99 -4.27
CA LEU A 154 7.72 0.99 -2.86
C LEU A 154 8.24 -0.26 -2.13
N GLU A 155 8.10 -1.45 -2.72
CA GLU A 155 8.53 -2.70 -2.07
C GLU A 155 10.04 -2.72 -1.78
N GLY A 156 10.88 -2.37 -2.77
CA GLY A 156 12.33 -2.33 -2.57
C GLY A 156 12.77 -1.28 -1.53
N ILE A 157 12.09 -0.13 -1.50
CA ILE A 157 12.35 0.93 -0.49
C ILE A 157 11.96 0.43 0.92
N VAL A 158 10.82 -0.25 1.05
CA VAL A 158 10.34 -0.76 2.34
C VAL A 158 11.18 -1.94 2.84
N GLU A 159 11.67 -2.79 1.93
CA GLU A 159 12.61 -3.87 2.26
C GLU A 159 13.91 -3.32 2.84
N SER A 160 14.43 -2.24 2.25
CA SER A 160 15.61 -1.55 2.77
C SER A 160 15.34 -0.93 4.15
N LEU A 161 14.19 -0.25 4.30
CA LEU A 161 13.78 0.36 5.57
C LEU A 161 13.72 -0.66 6.72
N GLN A 162 13.19 -1.87 6.48
CA GLN A 162 13.10 -2.92 7.50
C GLN A 162 14.46 -3.27 8.11
N GLY A 163 15.51 -3.36 7.28
CA GLY A 163 16.87 -3.59 7.76
C GLY A 163 17.39 -2.46 8.65
N GLU A 164 16.99 -1.22 8.37
CA GLU A 164 17.41 -0.04 9.14
C GLU A 164 16.68 0.10 10.48
N VAL A 165 15.38 -0.21 10.53
CA VAL A 165 14.53 0.12 11.68
C VAL A 165 14.30 -1.03 12.66
N SER A 166 14.49 -2.28 12.22
CA SER A 166 14.30 -3.45 13.07
C SER A 166 15.21 -3.48 14.32
N PRO A 167 16.49 -3.03 14.30
CA PRO A 167 17.31 -2.96 15.52
C PRO A 167 16.76 -1.98 16.57
N PHE A 168 15.88 -1.05 16.18
CA PHE A 168 15.22 -0.12 17.09
C PHE A 168 13.88 -0.63 17.64
N GLY A 169 13.52 -1.90 17.41
CA GLY A 169 12.24 -2.46 17.88
C GLY A 169 11.02 -1.99 17.08
N ILE A 170 11.24 -1.41 15.89
CA ILE A 170 10.18 -1.01 14.97
C ILE A 170 9.90 -2.19 14.04
N ARG A 171 8.65 -2.63 13.98
CA ARG A 171 8.22 -3.67 13.04
C ARG A 171 7.72 -3.06 11.74
N THR A 172 8.00 -3.71 10.63
CA THR A 172 7.47 -3.35 9.32
C THR A 172 6.68 -4.52 8.76
N LEU A 173 5.50 -4.25 8.21
CA LEU A 173 4.64 -5.22 7.53
C LEU A 173 4.29 -4.72 6.13
N LEU A 174 4.69 -5.46 5.11
CA LEU A 174 4.35 -5.23 3.71
C LEU A 174 3.21 -6.16 3.31
N MET A 175 2.00 -5.60 3.18
CA MET A 175 0.80 -6.35 2.84
C MET A 175 0.54 -6.26 1.34
N GLU A 176 0.46 -7.38 0.64
CA GLU A 176 0.39 -7.42 -0.83
C GLU A 176 -0.95 -7.99 -1.29
N PRO A 177 -2.02 -7.18 -1.31
CA PRO A 177 -3.33 -7.62 -1.76
C PRO A 177 -3.37 -7.83 -3.27
N GLY A 178 -4.17 -8.81 -3.67
CA GLY A 178 -4.61 -8.99 -5.06
C GLY A 178 -5.81 -8.13 -5.38
N ARG A 179 -6.75 -8.69 -6.12
CA ARG A 179 -8.00 -8.01 -6.49
C ARG A 179 -9.00 -8.13 -5.33
N PHE A 180 -9.12 -7.06 -4.56
CA PHE A 180 -10.13 -6.92 -3.51
C PHE A 180 -11.27 -5.98 -3.92
N ARG A 181 -12.47 -6.25 -3.41
CA ARG A 181 -13.70 -5.44 -3.61
C ARG A 181 -13.63 -4.09 -2.88
N THR A 182 -12.69 -3.26 -3.28
CA THR A 182 -12.51 -1.88 -2.80
C THR A 182 -12.95 -0.88 -3.87
N LYS A 183 -12.98 0.40 -3.54
CA LYS A 183 -13.24 1.48 -4.52
C LYS A 183 -11.98 1.86 -5.33
N LEU A 184 -10.93 1.05 -5.37
CA LEU A 184 -9.69 1.37 -6.13
C LEU A 184 -9.97 1.53 -7.64
N LEU A 185 -10.84 0.68 -8.21
CA LEU A 185 -11.25 0.76 -9.62
C LEU A 185 -12.40 1.76 -9.87
N SER A 186 -12.88 2.45 -8.83
CA SER A 186 -13.88 3.49 -9.01
C SER A 186 -13.29 4.71 -9.72
N SER A 187 -14.12 5.50 -10.38
CA SER A 187 -13.72 6.73 -11.08
C SER A 187 -13.02 7.78 -10.21
N GLN A 188 -13.10 7.66 -8.87
CA GLN A 188 -12.42 8.56 -7.94
C GLN A 188 -10.94 8.20 -7.72
N ASN A 189 -10.61 6.90 -7.82
CA ASN A 189 -9.28 6.35 -7.51
C ASN A 189 -8.57 5.78 -8.73
N MET A 190 -9.28 5.63 -9.85
CA MET A 190 -8.75 5.22 -11.14
C MET A 190 -8.76 6.39 -12.11
N LYS A 191 -7.57 6.82 -12.55
CA LYS A 191 -7.39 7.80 -13.63
C LYS A 191 -7.08 7.05 -14.91
N THR A 192 -7.95 7.18 -15.90
CA THR A 192 -7.78 6.54 -17.21
C THR A 192 -7.46 7.59 -18.25
N VAL A 193 -6.41 7.38 -19.04
CA VAL A 193 -6.12 8.24 -20.19
C VAL A 193 -7.00 7.82 -21.37
N GLN A 194 -7.50 8.80 -22.12
CA GLN A 194 -8.33 8.51 -23.30
C GLN A 194 -7.46 7.91 -24.41
N PRO A 195 -7.90 6.81 -25.03
CA PRO A 195 -7.17 6.23 -26.15
C PRO A 195 -7.04 7.24 -27.28
N ALA A 196 -5.81 7.56 -27.67
CA ALA A 196 -5.52 8.56 -28.70
C ALA A 196 -4.74 7.96 -29.88
N ILE A 197 -4.09 6.81 -29.68
CA ILE A 197 -3.25 6.16 -30.68
C ILE A 197 -4.04 5.02 -31.32
N GLY A 198 -4.18 5.06 -32.65
CA GLY A 198 -4.97 4.08 -33.41
C GLY A 198 -4.56 2.64 -33.15
N ASP A 199 -3.25 2.38 -33.11
CA ASP A 199 -2.65 1.06 -32.95
C ASP A 199 -2.99 0.43 -31.58
N TYR A 200 -3.12 1.23 -30.54
CA TYR A 200 -3.48 0.78 -29.20
C TYR A 200 -4.99 0.75 -28.95
N SER A 201 -5.80 1.40 -29.80
CA SER A 201 -7.22 1.67 -29.52
C SER A 201 -8.04 0.42 -29.13
N LYS A 202 -7.83 -0.73 -29.77
CA LYS A 202 -8.49 -1.99 -29.42
C LYS A 202 -8.07 -2.49 -28.03
N PHE A 203 -6.77 -2.47 -27.76
CA PHE A 203 -6.21 -2.87 -26.48
C PHE A 203 -6.68 -1.94 -25.36
N SER A 204 -6.53 -0.62 -25.54
CA SER A 204 -6.88 0.37 -24.51
C SER A 204 -8.37 0.34 -24.17
N LYS A 205 -9.26 0.21 -25.17
CA LYS A 205 -10.70 0.05 -24.93
C LYS A 205 -11.02 -1.24 -24.17
N ALA A 206 -10.42 -2.37 -24.56
CA ALA A 206 -10.66 -3.65 -23.89
C ALA A 206 -10.15 -3.65 -22.43
N MET A 207 -8.99 -3.05 -22.18
CA MET A 207 -8.44 -2.88 -20.84
C MET A 207 -9.37 -2.04 -19.95
N VAL A 208 -9.77 -0.86 -20.42
CA VAL A 208 -10.65 0.04 -19.66
C VAL A 208 -11.99 -0.63 -19.37
N ALA A 209 -12.59 -1.29 -20.38
CA ALA A 209 -13.82 -2.04 -20.21
C ALA A 209 -13.65 -3.17 -19.19
N GLY A 210 -12.55 -3.93 -19.24
CA GLY A 210 -12.29 -5.01 -18.30
C GLY A 210 -12.12 -4.54 -16.86
N LEU A 211 -11.44 -3.40 -16.64
CA LEU A 211 -11.30 -2.79 -15.32
C LEU A 211 -12.65 -2.27 -14.78
N GLN A 212 -13.45 -1.64 -15.64
CA GLN A 212 -14.80 -1.18 -15.28
C GLN A 212 -15.74 -2.35 -14.99
N GLU A 213 -15.71 -3.41 -15.79
CA GLU A 213 -16.52 -4.61 -15.58
C GLU A 213 -16.12 -5.35 -14.29
N GLY A 214 -14.82 -5.34 -13.98
CA GLY A 214 -14.25 -5.94 -12.78
C GLY A 214 -14.52 -5.14 -11.50
N ASP A 215 -14.90 -3.86 -11.59
CA ASP A 215 -15.23 -3.06 -10.41
C ASP A 215 -16.40 -3.70 -9.66
N ARG A 216 -16.24 -3.81 -8.33
CA ARG A 216 -17.13 -4.51 -7.41
C ARG A 216 -17.32 -6.01 -7.65
N LYS A 217 -16.64 -6.63 -8.63
CA LYS A 217 -16.66 -8.08 -8.88
C LYS A 217 -15.37 -8.77 -8.46
N GLN A 218 -14.43 -8.04 -7.84
CA GLN A 218 -13.17 -8.61 -7.40
C GLN A 218 -13.38 -9.71 -6.33
N PRO A 219 -12.58 -10.78 -6.31
CA PRO A 219 -12.81 -11.91 -5.42
C PRO A 219 -12.54 -11.60 -3.94
N GLY A 220 -11.52 -10.77 -3.66
CA GLY A 220 -11.06 -10.50 -2.31
C GLY A 220 -12.06 -9.72 -1.44
N ASP A 221 -12.12 -10.08 -0.17
CA ASP A 221 -12.98 -9.47 0.86
C ASP A 221 -12.18 -8.45 1.70
N PRO A 222 -12.48 -7.14 1.61
CA PRO A 222 -11.76 -6.12 2.36
C PRO A 222 -11.84 -6.28 3.88
N ALA A 223 -12.96 -6.78 4.41
CA ALA A 223 -13.10 -6.98 5.84
C ALA A 223 -12.11 -8.04 6.34
N LYS A 224 -12.01 -9.17 5.65
CA LYS A 224 -11.04 -10.22 6.00
C LYS A 224 -9.59 -9.74 5.90
N PHE A 225 -9.26 -8.98 4.86
CA PHE A 225 -7.91 -8.41 4.71
C PHE A 225 -7.55 -7.52 5.90
N VAL A 226 -8.46 -6.61 6.28
CA VAL A 226 -8.27 -5.71 7.42
C VAL A 226 -8.13 -6.49 8.71
N GLU A 227 -9.00 -7.46 8.99
CA GLU A 227 -8.89 -8.29 10.20
C GLU A 227 -7.54 -9.02 10.27
N TYR A 228 -7.03 -9.54 9.15
CA TYR A 228 -5.72 -10.18 9.09
C TYR A 228 -4.59 -9.20 9.40
N VAL A 229 -4.64 -7.97 8.89
CA VAL A 229 -3.65 -6.94 9.22
C VAL A 229 -3.67 -6.62 10.72
N LEU A 230 -4.87 -6.48 11.31
CA LEU A 230 -5.02 -6.20 12.74
C LEU A 230 -4.47 -7.36 13.59
N ASP A 231 -4.75 -8.60 13.19
CA ASP A 231 -4.21 -9.81 13.82
C ASP A 231 -2.68 -9.85 13.81
N LEU A 232 -2.05 -9.58 12.65
CA LEU A 232 -0.59 -9.55 12.49
C LEU A 232 0.05 -8.45 13.33
N VAL A 233 -0.56 -7.27 13.39
CA VAL A 233 -0.08 -6.17 14.24
C VAL A 233 -0.20 -6.54 15.71
N ARG A 234 -1.28 -7.18 16.15
CA ARG A 234 -1.46 -7.54 17.57
C ARG A 234 -0.80 -8.86 17.98
N GLY A 235 -0.34 -9.67 17.03
CA GLY A 235 0.17 -11.02 17.30
C GLY A 235 -0.95 -11.96 17.79
N GLU A 236 -2.18 -11.75 17.33
CA GLU A 236 -3.36 -12.51 17.69
C GLU A 236 -3.99 -13.18 16.46
N GLY A 237 -5.04 -13.99 16.65
CA GLY A 237 -5.77 -14.61 15.55
C GLY A 237 -4.86 -15.40 14.60
N ILE A 238 -4.81 -15.01 13.33
CA ILE A 238 -3.95 -15.68 12.33
C ILE A 238 -2.44 -15.59 12.61
N ALA A 239 -2.03 -14.65 13.46
CA ALA A 239 -0.63 -14.47 13.87
C ALA A 239 -0.29 -15.20 15.18
N GLY A 240 -1.27 -15.83 15.83
CA GLY A 240 -1.08 -16.53 17.09
C GLY A 240 -0.15 -17.74 16.94
N GLY A 241 1.04 -17.66 17.55
CA GLY A 241 1.99 -18.78 17.62
C GLY A 241 2.91 -18.93 16.40
N GLN A 242 2.97 -17.95 15.51
CA GLN A 242 3.90 -17.94 14.37
C GLN A 242 4.72 -16.64 14.34
N GLU A 243 5.91 -16.72 13.74
CA GLU A 243 6.68 -15.53 13.39
C GLU A 243 5.95 -14.78 12.28
N VAL A 244 5.65 -13.50 12.52
CA VAL A 244 4.96 -12.66 11.54
C VAL A 244 5.95 -12.32 10.42
N PRO A 245 5.68 -12.71 9.16
CA PRO A 245 6.58 -12.42 8.06
C PRO A 245 6.58 -10.91 7.76
N PHE A 246 7.73 -10.40 7.32
CA PHE A 246 7.84 -9.01 6.85
C PHE A 246 6.90 -8.72 5.68
N ARG A 247 6.72 -9.67 4.75
CA ARG A 247 5.83 -9.54 3.58
C ARG A 247 4.77 -10.63 3.57
N LEU A 248 3.52 -10.27 3.27
CA LEU A 248 2.42 -11.23 3.17
C LEU A 248 1.52 -10.95 1.95
N PRO A 249 1.65 -11.77 0.89
CA PRO A 249 0.71 -11.79 -0.23
C PRO A 249 -0.64 -12.39 0.20
N LEU A 250 -1.73 -11.71 -0.15
CA LEU A 250 -3.09 -12.10 0.24
C LEU A 250 -4.05 -12.10 -0.96
N GLY A 251 -4.61 -13.27 -1.25
CA GLY A 251 -5.56 -13.50 -2.35
C GLY A 251 -5.19 -14.74 -3.16
N LYS A 252 -6.20 -15.42 -3.73
CA LYS A 252 -5.96 -16.60 -4.56
C LYS A 252 -5.18 -16.24 -5.83
N ASP A 253 -5.59 -15.15 -6.48
CA ASP A 253 -4.91 -14.56 -7.63
C ASP A 253 -3.46 -14.20 -7.30
N VAL A 254 -3.22 -13.61 -6.13
CA VAL A 254 -1.85 -13.30 -5.69
C VAL A 254 -1.01 -14.54 -5.52
N PHE A 255 -1.54 -15.57 -4.84
CA PHE A 255 -0.80 -16.81 -4.63
C PHE A 255 -0.39 -17.45 -5.95
N ASP A 256 -1.33 -17.58 -6.89
CA ASP A 256 -1.09 -18.21 -8.18
C ASP A 256 -0.06 -17.42 -9.01
N ASP A 257 -0.20 -16.09 -9.10
CA ASP A 257 0.68 -15.24 -9.91
C ASP A 257 2.08 -15.05 -9.31
N VAL A 258 2.18 -14.84 -7.98
CA VAL A 258 3.48 -14.71 -7.30
C VAL A 258 4.25 -16.02 -7.38
N LYS A 259 3.58 -17.15 -7.12
CA LYS A 259 4.21 -18.48 -7.24
C LYS A 259 4.77 -18.69 -8.64
N ARG A 260 3.96 -18.44 -9.67
CA ARG A 260 4.39 -18.56 -11.07
C ARG A 260 5.59 -17.65 -11.38
N LYS A 261 5.55 -16.38 -10.96
CA LYS A 261 6.66 -15.44 -11.14
C LYS A 261 7.96 -15.93 -10.50
N CYS A 262 7.88 -16.49 -9.28
CA CYS A 262 9.03 -17.07 -8.59
C CYS A 262 9.58 -18.29 -9.33
N GLU A 263 8.72 -19.21 -9.76
CA GLU A 263 9.12 -20.41 -10.52
C GLU A 263 9.78 -20.03 -11.87
N GLU A 264 9.21 -19.07 -12.60
CA GLU A 264 9.78 -18.54 -13.85
C GLU A 264 11.16 -17.90 -13.60
N THR A 265 11.32 -17.17 -12.49
CA THR A 265 12.59 -16.52 -12.13
C THR A 265 13.65 -17.56 -11.78
N LEU A 266 13.31 -18.56 -10.96
CA LEU A 266 14.22 -19.65 -10.62
C LEU A 266 14.65 -20.43 -11.86
N LYS A 267 13.70 -20.70 -12.78
CA LYS A 267 14.00 -21.34 -14.05
C LYS A 267 14.97 -20.51 -14.90
N LEU A 268 14.76 -19.20 -15.01
CA LEU A 268 15.67 -18.32 -15.75
C LEU A 268 17.08 -18.34 -15.16
N LEU A 269 17.22 -18.28 -13.84
CA LEU A 269 18.53 -18.34 -13.16
C LEU A 269 19.24 -19.66 -13.44
N GLU A 270 18.51 -20.77 -13.53
CA GLU A 270 19.08 -22.07 -13.86
C GLU A 270 19.47 -22.18 -15.34
N ASP A 271 18.57 -21.81 -16.24
CA ASP A 271 18.79 -21.89 -17.69
C ASP A 271 19.99 -21.00 -18.13
N TRP A 272 20.26 -19.91 -17.40
CA TRP A 272 21.36 -18.97 -17.67
C TRP A 272 22.49 -19.02 -16.63
N ARG A 273 22.55 -20.08 -15.80
CA ARG A 273 23.47 -20.18 -14.65
C ARG A 273 24.91 -19.85 -15.00
N ASP A 274 25.45 -20.47 -16.04
CA ASP A 274 26.87 -20.32 -16.41
C ASP A 274 27.18 -18.91 -16.92
N VAL A 275 26.24 -18.29 -17.64
CA VAL A 275 26.39 -16.90 -18.12
C VAL A 275 26.33 -15.92 -16.94
N ILE A 276 25.34 -16.10 -16.05
CA ILE A 276 25.14 -15.21 -14.89
C ILE A 276 26.33 -15.30 -13.93
N ARG A 277 26.84 -16.52 -13.67
CA ARG A 277 27.94 -16.74 -12.71
C ARG A 277 29.34 -16.61 -13.34
N GLY A 278 29.43 -16.58 -14.67
CA GLY A 278 30.69 -16.51 -15.40
C GLY A 278 31.30 -15.11 -15.52
N THR A 279 30.73 -14.09 -14.87
CA THR A 279 31.21 -12.70 -14.93
C THR A 279 32.19 -12.34 -13.82
N ASP A 280 32.44 -13.26 -12.89
CA ASP A 280 33.43 -13.06 -11.83
C ASP A 280 34.85 -13.01 -12.41
N LEU A 281 35.74 -12.27 -11.76
CA LEU A 281 37.16 -12.29 -12.11
C LEU A 281 37.70 -13.71 -11.87
N VAL A 282 38.39 -14.25 -12.87
CA VAL A 282 39.18 -15.48 -12.71
C VAL A 282 40.56 -15.05 -12.22
N GLU A 283 40.93 -15.46 -11.00
CA GLU A 283 42.30 -15.33 -10.49
C GLU A 283 43.28 -16.26 -11.24
#